data_AF-A0A6M2A566-F1
#
_entry.id   AF-A0A6M2A566-F1
#
_cell.length_a   1.000
_cell.length_b   1.000
_cell.length_c   1.000
_cell.angle_alpha   90.00
_cell.angle_beta   90.00
_cell.angle_gamma   90.00
#
_symmetry.space_group_name_H-M   'P 1'
#
loop_
_entity.id
_entity.type
_entity.pdbx_description
1 polymer ?
#
loop_
_entity_poly.entity_id
_entity_poly.type
_entity_poly.pdbx_seq_one_letter_code
_entity_poly.pdbx_strand_id
1 'polypeptide(L)'
;MPDPFFFLKKKQSFLEQNFEIQHKGGSWSRIGIHPDFNNKIDLDNDFKGVGLRAGFNTVWNFGCGWGLYGNFAASIVYGRFSLDHDEEIRRASSPHDKIKILETEESFHASRAMLDLALGIQWASLFCDCQYGFTVQLGWEHHLFFHQNQLWRVNRIADDREVLPNNTGENVFFQRRGTLDTQGWTLKVQFEF
;
A
#
# COMPACT_ATOMS: atom_id res chain seq x y z
N MET A 1 -2.58 38.11 -7.86
CA MET A 1 -2.62 36.78 -8.52
C MET A 1 -1.62 35.93 -7.75
N PRO A 2 -2.03 34.81 -7.13
CA PRO A 2 -1.08 33.97 -6.42
C PRO A 2 -0.24 33.18 -7.41
N ASP A 3 1.08 33.27 -7.28
CA ASP A 3 2.00 32.59 -8.18
C ASP A 3 2.13 31.11 -7.75
N PRO A 4 1.95 30.16 -8.68
CA PRO A 4 2.20 28.75 -8.39
C PRO A 4 3.70 28.56 -8.11
N PHE A 5 4.02 27.99 -6.95
CA PHE A 5 5.39 27.67 -6.59
C PHE A 5 5.72 26.27 -7.08
N PHE A 6 6.65 26.16 -8.02
CA PHE A 6 7.15 24.88 -8.53
C PHE A 6 8.36 24.42 -7.71
N PHE A 7 8.43 23.11 -7.45
CA PHE A 7 9.59 22.51 -6.80
C PHE A 7 9.99 21.19 -7.45
N LEU A 8 11.30 20.95 -7.44
CA LEU A 8 11.91 19.67 -7.78
C LEU A 8 12.74 19.20 -6.58
N LYS A 9 12.49 17.99 -6.09
CA LYS A 9 13.17 17.41 -4.93
C LYS A 9 13.56 15.96 -5.19
N LYS A 10 14.67 15.52 -4.58
CA LYS A 10 15.00 14.09 -4.48
C LYS A 10 14.02 13.42 -3.50
N LYS A 11 13.48 12.26 -3.86
CA LYS A 11 12.60 11.45 -2.99
C LYS A 11 13.29 10.12 -2.70
N GLN A 12 13.28 9.72 -1.44
CA GLN A 12 13.60 8.37 -1.02
C GLN A 12 12.29 7.74 -0.52
N SER A 13 12.06 6.48 -0.88
CA SER A 13 10.85 5.77 -0.48
C SER A 13 11.21 4.38 0.02
N PHE A 14 10.68 4.07 1.19
CA PHE A 14 10.71 2.76 1.81
C PHE A 14 9.26 2.38 2.04
N LEU A 15 8.88 1.16 1.65
CA LEU A 15 7.56 0.63 1.89
C LEU A 15 7.71 -0.83 2.28
N GLU A 16 7.18 -1.18 3.44
CA GLU A 16 7.14 -2.54 3.98
C GLU A 16 5.66 -2.93 4.05
N GLN A 17 5.27 -4.02 3.41
CA GLN A 17 3.90 -4.52 3.41
C GLN A 17 3.90 -6.00 3.80
N ASN A 18 3.28 -6.30 4.93
CA ASN A 18 3.12 -7.66 5.42
C ASN A 18 1.65 -8.04 5.35
N PHE A 19 1.36 -9.21 4.79
CA PHE A 19 0.00 -9.70 4.62
C PHE A 19 -0.07 -11.16 5.05
N GLU A 20 -0.80 -11.43 6.13
CA GLU A 20 -1.01 -12.76 6.67
C GLU A 20 -2.46 -13.18 6.43
N ILE A 21 -2.66 -14.31 5.76
CA ILE A 21 -3.97 -14.96 5.64
C ILE A 21 -3.93 -16.30 6.37
N GLN A 22 -4.76 -16.41 7.40
CA GLN A 22 -5.03 -17.69 8.06
C GLN A 22 -6.38 -18.23 7.60
N HIS A 23 -6.37 -19.33 6.85
CA HIS A 23 -7.57 -20.06 6.48
C HIS A 23 -7.77 -21.26 7.42
N LYS A 24 -8.75 -21.13 8.32
CA LYS A 24 -9.29 -22.25 9.09
C LYS A 24 -10.52 -22.79 8.36
N GLY A 25 -10.33 -23.79 7.52
CA GLY A 25 -11.43 -24.46 6.84
C GLY A 25 -12.02 -25.58 7.70
N GLY A 26 -13.35 -25.58 7.87
CA GLY A 26 -14.11 -26.75 8.32
C GLY A 26 -15.02 -27.21 7.19
N SER A 27 -14.89 -28.47 6.75
CA SER A 27 -15.70 -29.05 5.66
C SER A 27 -16.83 -29.92 6.21
N TRP A 28 -18.03 -29.77 5.65
CA TRP A 28 -19.22 -30.56 5.99
C TRP A 28 -19.33 -31.76 5.03
N SER A 29 -18.80 -32.92 5.41
CA SER A 29 -19.09 -34.18 4.71
C SER A 29 -19.28 -35.34 5.68
N ARG A 30 -20.28 -36.18 5.37
CA ARG A 30 -20.66 -37.36 6.16
C ARG A 30 -19.62 -38.46 5.93
N ILE A 31 -19.20 -39.12 7.02
CA ILE A 31 -18.33 -40.32 7.11
C ILE A 31 -16.85 -40.02 7.51
N GLY A 32 -16.63 -39.85 8.81
CA GLY A 32 -15.78 -40.80 9.56
C GLY A 32 -14.30 -40.51 9.81
N ILE A 33 -13.55 -39.81 8.95
CA ILE A 33 -12.13 -39.46 9.21
C ILE A 33 -11.83 -38.12 8.55
N HIS A 34 -11.68 -37.05 9.35
CA HIS A 34 -11.41 -35.69 8.87
C HIS A 34 -9.97 -35.29 9.17
N PRO A 35 -9.12 -35.03 8.16
CA PRO A 35 -7.99 -34.14 8.35
C PRO A 35 -8.52 -32.70 8.26
N ASP A 36 -8.62 -31.98 9.38
CA ASP A 36 -8.76 -30.52 9.30
C ASP A 36 -7.49 -29.98 8.61
N PHE A 37 -7.65 -29.16 7.58
CA PHE A 37 -6.52 -28.50 6.95
C PHE A 37 -6.47 -27.08 7.48
N ASN A 38 -5.38 -26.73 8.17
CA ASN A 38 -5.09 -25.35 8.54
C ASN A 38 -4.08 -24.83 7.52
N ASN A 39 -4.52 -23.90 6.66
CA ASN A 39 -3.64 -23.28 5.67
C ASN A 39 -3.23 -21.89 6.17
N LYS A 40 -1.91 -21.67 6.29
CA LYS A 40 -1.32 -20.37 6.60
C LYS A 40 -0.58 -19.89 5.37
N ILE A 41 -0.96 -18.71 4.89
CA ILE A 41 -0.28 -18.05 3.77
C ILE A 41 0.29 -16.74 4.32
N ASP A 42 1.62 -16.65 4.31
CA ASP A 42 2.36 -15.45 4.67
C ASP A 42 2.94 -14.82 3.39
N LEU A 43 2.70 -13.52 3.21
CA LEU A 43 3.09 -12.75 2.04
C LEU A 43 3.77 -11.46 2.50
N ASP A 44 5.07 -11.35 2.26
CA ASP A 44 5.86 -10.16 2.60
C ASP A 44 6.37 -9.48 1.33
N ASN A 45 6.26 -8.15 1.29
CA ASN A 45 6.66 -7.32 0.15
C ASN A 45 7.41 -6.08 0.62
N ASP A 46 8.71 -6.08 0.36
CA ASP A 46 9.62 -5.00 0.68
C ASP A 46 10.02 -4.22 -0.57
N PHE A 47 9.76 -2.91 -0.56
CA PHE A 47 10.18 -1.99 -1.61
C PHE A 47 11.13 -0.91 -1.09
N LYS A 48 12.30 -0.83 -1.73
CA LYS A 48 13.29 0.22 -1.48
C LYS A 48 13.64 0.91 -2.79
N GLY A 49 13.49 2.23 -2.83
CA GLY A 49 13.71 2.97 -4.08
C GLY A 49 14.11 4.43 -3.88
N VAL A 50 14.76 4.96 -4.93
CA VAL A 50 15.14 6.36 -5.03
C VAL A 50 14.52 6.96 -6.29
N GLY A 51 14.09 8.20 -6.17
CA GLY A 51 13.31 8.83 -7.24
C GLY A 51 13.41 10.33 -7.28
N LEU A 52 12.78 10.87 -8.31
CA LEU A 52 12.56 12.30 -8.47
C LEU A 52 11.11 12.61 -8.14
N ARG A 53 10.90 13.72 -7.42
CA ARG A 53 9.58 14.27 -7.12
C ARG A 53 9.51 15.69 -7.64
N ALA A 54 8.52 15.96 -8.48
CA ALA A 54 8.19 17.30 -8.94
C ALA A 54 6.78 17.64 -8.46
N GLY A 55 6.56 18.89 -8.11
CA GLY A 55 5.24 19.33 -7.70
C GLY A 55 5.08 20.83 -7.76
N PHE A 56 3.85 21.27 -7.58
CA PHE A 56 3.51 22.66 -7.44
C PHE A 56 2.53 22.86 -6.30
N ASN A 57 2.70 23.99 -5.63
CA ASN A 57 1.80 24.46 -4.59
C ASN A 57 1.09 25.71 -5.10
N THR A 58 -0.21 25.79 -4.87
CA THR A 58 -1.06 26.91 -5.22
C THR A 58 -1.88 27.34 -4.02
N VAL A 59 -2.03 28.64 -3.80
CA VAL A 59 -2.83 29.18 -2.70
C VAL A 59 -3.68 30.32 -3.24
N TRP A 60 -5.00 30.20 -3.18
CA TRP A 60 -5.94 31.20 -3.68
C TRP A 60 -6.60 31.90 -2.51
N ASN A 61 -6.17 33.13 -2.23
CA ASN A 61 -6.77 33.94 -1.17
C ASN A 61 -8.01 34.65 -1.68
N PHE A 62 -9.14 34.47 -0.99
CA PHE A 62 -10.43 35.09 -1.35
C PHE A 62 -10.73 36.36 -0.53
N GLY A 63 -9.89 36.69 0.46
CA GLY A 63 -10.06 37.83 1.36
C GLY A 63 -10.60 37.42 2.73
N CYS A 64 -10.66 38.37 3.66
CA CYS A 64 -11.14 38.16 5.05
C CYS A 64 -10.43 37.02 5.80
N GLY A 65 -9.15 36.77 5.48
CA GLY A 65 -8.37 35.68 6.06
C GLY A 65 -8.58 34.31 5.42
N TRP A 66 -9.58 34.13 4.55
CA TRP A 66 -9.84 32.85 3.91
C TRP A 66 -9.04 32.66 2.62
N GLY A 67 -8.57 31.43 2.41
CA GLY A 67 -7.98 30.99 1.16
C GLY A 67 -8.20 29.51 0.89
N LEU A 68 -8.10 29.10 -0.36
CA LEU A 68 -7.96 27.71 -0.77
C LEU A 68 -6.48 27.39 -0.92
N TYR A 69 -6.03 26.23 -0.50
CA TYR A 69 -4.71 25.73 -0.88
C TYR A 69 -4.83 24.43 -1.68
N GLY A 70 -3.93 24.25 -2.63
CA GLY A 70 -3.77 23.03 -3.41
C GLY A 70 -2.30 22.66 -3.50
N ASN A 71 -2.00 21.40 -3.30
CA ASN A 71 -0.68 20.81 -3.49
C ASN A 71 -0.83 19.63 -4.44
N PHE A 72 -0.03 19.64 -5.50
CA PHE A 72 0.05 18.53 -6.42
C PHE A 72 1.52 18.14 -6.58
N ALA A 73 1.84 16.88 -6.34
CA ALA A 73 3.17 16.36 -6.60
C ALA A 73 3.09 15.00 -7.30
N ALA A 74 3.91 14.84 -8.32
CA ALA A 74 4.15 13.55 -8.95
C ALA A 74 5.59 13.11 -8.63
N SER A 75 5.77 11.82 -8.43
CA SER A 75 7.10 11.25 -8.28
C SER A 75 7.24 9.96 -9.07
N ILE A 76 8.44 9.76 -9.60
CA ILE A 76 8.86 8.50 -10.20
C ILE A 76 10.03 7.97 -9.38
N VAL A 77 9.87 6.76 -8.86
CA VAL A 77 10.83 6.09 -7.99
C VAL A 77 11.29 4.82 -8.68
N TYR A 78 12.60 4.70 -8.89
CA TYR A 78 13.20 3.45 -9.34
C TYR A 78 13.72 2.71 -8.12
N GLY A 79 13.32 1.44 -7.97
CA GLY A 79 13.66 0.67 -6.79
C GLY A 79 13.66 -0.82 -7.03
N ARG A 80 14.03 -1.55 -5.98
CA ARG A 80 14.04 -3.00 -5.92
C ARG A 80 12.88 -3.46 -5.05
N PHE A 81 12.14 -4.44 -5.56
CA PHE A 81 11.15 -5.22 -4.84
C PHE A 81 11.81 -6.52 -4.36
N SER A 82 11.54 -6.91 -3.13
CA SER A 82 11.82 -8.24 -2.59
C SER A 82 10.49 -8.82 -2.13
N LEU A 83 10.09 -9.92 -2.74
CA LEU A 83 8.82 -10.58 -2.49
C LEU A 83 9.11 -11.96 -1.93
N ASP A 84 8.67 -12.17 -0.68
CA ASP A 84 8.81 -13.43 0.02
C ASP A 84 7.43 -14.06 0.15
N HIS A 85 7.30 -15.30 -0.32
CA HIS A 85 6.05 -16.05 -0.30
C HIS A 85 6.25 -17.39 0.41
N ASP A 86 5.54 -17.58 1.52
CA ASP A 86 5.52 -18.84 2.26
C ASP A 86 4.08 -19.38 2.38
N GLU A 87 3.85 -20.59 1.85
CA GLU A 87 2.59 -21.33 2.01
C GLU A 87 2.81 -22.61 2.84
N GLU A 88 2.26 -22.63 4.06
CA GLU A 88 2.28 -23.78 4.98
C GLU A 88 0.88 -24.42 5.07
N ILE A 89 0.74 -25.67 4.62
CA ILE A 89 -0.47 -26.47 4.88
C ILE A 89 -0.18 -27.44 6.02
N ARG A 90 -0.98 -27.35 7.09
CA ARG A 90 -0.97 -28.31 8.20
C ARG A 90 -2.12 -29.31 8.06
N ARG A 91 -1.80 -30.61 8.13
CA ARG A 91 -2.79 -31.67 8.36
C ARG A 91 -3.09 -31.78 9.86
N ALA A 92 -4.35 -31.70 10.26
CA ALA A 92 -4.72 -31.74 11.68
C ALA A 92 -4.59 -33.10 12.36
N SER A 93 -4.37 -34.17 11.61
CA SER A 93 -4.17 -35.52 12.16
C SER A 93 -2.77 -35.77 12.73
N SER A 94 -1.79 -34.87 12.51
CA SER A 94 -0.46 -34.96 13.14
C SER A 94 0.16 -33.56 13.29
N PRO A 95 0.40 -33.06 14.52
CA PRO A 95 0.99 -31.73 14.75
C PRO A 95 2.48 -31.63 14.34
N HIS A 96 3.07 -32.68 13.78
CA HIS A 96 4.47 -32.70 13.31
C HIS A 96 4.63 -32.79 11.78
N ASP A 97 3.56 -33.03 11.01
CA ASP A 97 3.66 -33.04 9.55
C ASP A 97 3.35 -31.66 8.97
N LYS A 98 4.39 -30.81 8.94
CA LYS A 98 4.38 -29.56 8.17
C LYS A 98 4.78 -29.88 6.73
N ILE A 99 3.89 -29.62 5.77
CA ILE A 99 4.26 -29.68 4.36
C ILE A 99 4.39 -28.23 3.88
N LYS A 100 5.64 -27.78 3.72
CA LYS A 100 5.95 -26.51 3.05
C LYS A 100 5.77 -26.74 1.56
N ILE A 101 4.84 -26.04 0.92
CA ILE A 101 4.49 -26.36 -0.47
C ILE A 101 5.09 -25.38 -1.47
N LEU A 102 5.30 -24.14 -1.05
CA LEU A 102 5.93 -23.14 -1.89
C LEU A 102 6.72 -22.17 -1.02
N GLU A 103 8.00 -22.05 -1.33
CA GLU A 103 8.89 -21.01 -0.85
C GLU A 103 9.46 -20.36 -2.10
N THR A 104 9.03 -19.14 -2.37
CA THR A 104 9.54 -18.38 -3.52
C THR A 104 9.97 -17.01 -3.05
N GLU A 105 11.26 -16.76 -3.18
CA GLU A 105 11.87 -15.43 -3.07
C GLU A 105 12.13 -14.94 -4.49
N GLU A 106 11.47 -13.87 -4.93
CA GLU A 106 11.93 -13.15 -6.13
C GLU A 106 12.24 -11.71 -5.80
N SER A 107 13.29 -11.21 -6.46
CA SER A 107 13.62 -9.80 -6.42
C SER A 107 13.80 -9.24 -7.82
N PHE A 108 13.19 -8.09 -8.07
CA PHE A 108 13.31 -7.41 -9.36
C PHE A 108 13.30 -5.90 -9.18
N HIS A 109 13.78 -5.22 -10.22
CA HIS A 109 13.80 -3.77 -10.25
C HIS A 109 12.62 -3.25 -11.05
N ALA A 110 11.94 -2.24 -10.52
CA ALA A 110 10.83 -1.60 -11.20
C ALA A 110 10.79 -0.11 -10.90
N SER A 111 10.35 0.66 -11.91
CA SER A 111 9.99 2.07 -11.74
C SER A 111 8.52 2.18 -11.34
N ARG A 112 8.26 2.93 -10.27
CA ARG A 112 6.92 3.22 -9.75
C ARG A 112 6.61 4.69 -9.85
N ALA A 113 5.43 4.99 -10.36
CA ALA A 113 4.88 6.34 -10.31
C ALA A 113 4.03 6.47 -9.05
N MET A 114 4.12 7.62 -8.39
CA MET A 114 3.29 7.99 -7.26
C MET A 114 2.77 9.41 -7.48
N LEU A 115 1.54 9.66 -7.06
CA LEU A 115 0.89 10.95 -7.18
C LEU A 115 0.31 11.35 -5.82
N ASP A 116 0.75 12.49 -5.33
CA ASP A 116 0.33 13.10 -4.07
C ASP A 116 -0.53 14.34 -4.41
N LEU A 117 -1.77 14.34 -3.95
CA LEU A 117 -2.76 15.42 -4.10
C LEU A 117 -3.17 15.87 -2.72
N ALA A 118 -3.16 17.18 -2.46
CA ALA A 118 -3.80 17.76 -1.29
C ALA A 118 -4.59 18.98 -1.69
N LEU A 119 -5.79 19.13 -1.16
CA LEU A 119 -6.64 20.29 -1.40
C LEU A 119 -7.35 20.65 -0.12
N GLY A 120 -7.38 21.94 0.21
CA GLY A 120 -7.99 22.38 1.44
C GLY A 120 -8.31 23.84 1.50
N ILE A 121 -8.84 24.23 2.64
CA ILE A 121 -9.20 25.60 2.98
C ILE A 121 -8.28 26.04 4.12
N GLN A 122 -7.80 27.27 4.04
CA GLN A 122 -7.06 27.94 5.09
C GLN A 122 -7.81 29.16 5.57
N TRP A 123 -7.70 29.44 6.87
CA TRP A 123 -8.11 30.67 7.48
C TRP A 123 -6.93 31.24 8.27
N ALA A 124 -6.58 32.49 8.02
CA ALA A 124 -5.51 33.20 8.68
C ALA A 124 -6.04 34.51 9.28
N SER A 125 -5.64 34.80 10.52
CA SER A 125 -5.96 36.03 11.22
C SER A 125 -4.70 36.60 11.87
N LEU A 126 -4.54 37.92 11.76
CA LEU A 126 -3.47 38.67 12.42
C LEU A 126 -4.05 39.34 13.67
N PHE A 127 -3.34 39.27 14.78
CA PHE A 127 -3.73 39.87 16.06
C PHE A 127 -2.63 40.82 16.57
N CYS A 128 -3.02 41.80 17.41
CA CYS A 128 -2.15 42.83 18.01
C CYS A 128 -1.26 43.56 16.98
N ASP A 129 -1.85 44.44 16.16
CA ASP A 129 -1.12 45.27 15.20
C ASP A 129 -0.16 44.49 14.28
N CYS A 130 -0.60 43.32 13.83
CA CYS A 130 0.17 42.41 12.96
C CYS A 130 1.42 41.79 13.61
N GLN A 131 1.54 41.82 14.95
CA GLN A 131 2.65 41.18 15.66
C GLN A 131 2.50 39.67 15.81
N TYR A 132 1.25 39.16 15.85
CA TYR A 132 1.00 37.73 15.98
C TYR A 132 0.13 37.22 14.84
N GLY A 133 0.51 36.08 14.27
CA GLY A 133 -0.21 35.41 13.19
C GLY A 133 -0.80 34.09 13.67
N PHE A 134 -2.07 33.84 13.35
CA PHE A 134 -2.74 32.57 13.56
C PHE A 134 -3.28 32.05 12.24
N THR A 135 -2.88 30.84 11.87
CA THR A 135 -3.36 30.18 10.65
C THR A 135 -3.85 28.77 10.94
N VAL A 136 -5.06 28.46 10.48
CA VAL A 136 -5.68 27.13 10.52
C VAL A 136 -5.86 26.66 9.08
N GLN A 137 -5.45 25.43 8.80
CA GLN A 137 -5.62 24.80 7.50
C GLN A 137 -6.28 23.45 7.68
N LEU A 138 -7.37 23.22 6.98
CA LEU A 138 -8.05 21.94 6.88
C LEU A 138 -7.99 21.50 5.44
N GLY A 139 -7.47 20.30 5.17
CA GLY A 139 -7.45 19.77 3.81
C GLY A 139 -7.72 18.28 3.77
N TRP A 140 -7.98 17.85 2.54
CA TRP A 140 -8.09 16.47 2.15
C TRP A 140 -6.84 16.09 1.36
N GLU A 141 -6.18 15.02 1.80
CA GLU A 141 -5.00 14.46 1.15
C GLU A 141 -5.36 13.15 0.47
N HIS A 142 -4.74 12.91 -0.68
CA HIS A 142 -4.90 11.72 -1.48
C HIS A 142 -3.56 11.31 -2.07
N HIS A 143 -3.10 10.11 -1.78
CA HIS A 143 -1.88 9.52 -2.33
C HIS A 143 -2.22 8.31 -3.18
N LEU A 144 -1.79 8.31 -4.44
CA LEU A 144 -1.94 7.21 -5.38
C LEU A 144 -0.57 6.58 -5.62
N PHE A 145 -0.46 5.30 -5.34
CA PHE A 145 0.72 4.47 -5.60
C PHE A 145 0.40 3.46 -6.69
N PHE A 146 0.87 3.74 -7.91
CA PHE A 146 0.54 2.90 -9.07
C PHE A 146 1.34 1.60 -9.07
N HIS A 147 0.63 0.48 -9.22
CA HIS A 147 1.21 -0.86 -9.34
C HIS A 147 2.12 -1.26 -8.15
N GLN A 148 1.88 -0.67 -6.98
CA GLN A 148 2.68 -0.91 -5.78
C GLN A 148 2.30 -2.25 -5.12
N ASN A 149 1.04 -2.65 -5.23
CA ASN A 149 0.57 -3.92 -4.70
C ASN A 149 0.94 -5.05 -5.67
N GLN A 150 1.89 -5.90 -5.26
CA GLN A 150 2.39 -7.04 -6.04
C GLN A 150 2.17 -8.37 -5.34
N LEU A 151 1.14 -8.45 -4.49
CA LEU A 151 0.79 -9.70 -3.83
C LEU A 151 0.57 -10.81 -4.85
N TRP A 152 1.31 -11.90 -4.68
CA TRP A 152 1.09 -13.13 -5.43
C TRP A 152 0.02 -13.95 -4.74
N ARG A 153 -0.86 -14.55 -5.55
CA ARG A 153 -1.79 -15.56 -5.05
C ARG A 153 -1.68 -16.77 -5.93
N VAL A 154 -1.26 -17.89 -5.33
CA VAL A 154 -1.34 -19.20 -5.97
C VAL A 154 -2.78 -19.67 -5.80
N ASN A 155 -3.54 -19.72 -6.89
CA ASN A 155 -4.81 -20.42 -6.90
C ASN A 155 -4.55 -21.84 -7.36
N ARG A 156 -4.69 -22.81 -6.45
CA ARG A 156 -4.75 -24.20 -6.85
C ARG A 156 -6.14 -24.48 -7.40
N ILE A 157 -6.21 -24.93 -8.65
CA ILE A 157 -7.38 -25.64 -9.12
C ILE A 157 -7.30 -27.00 -8.43
N ALA A 158 -8.09 -27.18 -7.37
CA ALA A 158 -8.32 -28.50 -6.81
C ALA A 158 -9.12 -29.28 -7.85
N ASP A 159 -8.43 -30.14 -8.60
CA ASP A 159 -9.11 -31.21 -9.33
C ASP A 159 -9.64 -32.17 -8.26
N ASP A 160 -10.96 -32.35 -8.17
CA ASP A 160 -11.67 -33.15 -7.15
C ASP A 160 -11.42 -34.67 -7.29
N ARG A 161 -10.18 -35.08 -7.57
CA ARG A 161 -9.78 -36.49 -7.63
C ARG A 161 -8.65 -36.75 -6.66
N GLU A 162 -9.00 -37.44 -5.58
CA GLU A 162 -8.09 -38.12 -4.66
C GLU A 162 -7.17 -39.12 -5.40
N VAL A 163 -6.11 -38.66 -6.06
CA VAL A 163 -5.04 -39.55 -6.55
C VAL A 163 -3.69 -38.82 -6.49
N LEU A 164 -2.92 -39.14 -5.45
CA LEU A 164 -1.44 -39.10 -5.29
C LEU A 164 -0.64 -37.85 -5.78
N PRO A 165 0.43 -37.47 -5.06
CA PRO A 165 1.18 -36.23 -5.30
C PRO A 165 2.12 -36.38 -6.50
N ASN A 166 1.60 -36.31 -7.72
CA ASN A 166 2.41 -36.19 -8.93
C ASN A 166 2.08 -34.89 -9.67
N ASN A 167 2.77 -33.82 -9.26
CA ASN A 167 3.41 -32.76 -10.06
C ASN A 167 2.88 -32.43 -11.48
N THR A 168 1.57 -32.31 -11.72
CA THR A 168 1.07 -31.68 -12.97
C THR A 168 -0.11 -30.74 -12.75
N GLY A 169 -0.32 -30.25 -11.52
CA GLY A 169 -1.19 -29.10 -11.31
C GLY A 169 -0.53 -27.88 -11.96
N GLU A 170 -1.07 -27.45 -13.10
CA GLU A 170 -0.64 -26.22 -13.76
C GLU A 170 -0.88 -25.07 -12.78
N ASN A 171 0.19 -24.59 -12.14
CA ASN A 171 0.12 -23.44 -11.25
C ASN A 171 -0.24 -22.23 -12.13
N VAL A 172 -1.51 -21.84 -12.14
CA VAL A 172 -1.92 -20.65 -12.89
C VAL A 172 -1.55 -19.42 -12.05
N PHE A 173 -0.40 -18.83 -12.39
CA PHE A 173 0.12 -17.64 -11.73
C PHE A 173 -0.68 -16.40 -12.15
N PHE A 174 -1.40 -15.79 -11.21
CA PHE A 174 -2.03 -14.50 -11.43
C PHE A 174 -1.28 -13.41 -10.66
N GLN A 175 -0.51 -12.60 -11.38
CA GLN A 175 0.09 -11.39 -10.83
C GLN A 175 -0.99 -10.29 -10.77
N ARG A 176 -1.69 -10.14 -9.64
CA ARG A 176 -2.57 -8.97 -9.44
C ARG A 176 -1.71 -7.76 -9.08
N ARG A 177 -1.39 -6.95 -10.08
CA ARG A 177 -0.80 -5.62 -9.90
C ARG A 177 -1.91 -4.66 -9.48
N GLY A 178 -2.02 -4.38 -8.19
CA GLY A 178 -3.00 -3.43 -7.65
C GLY A 178 -2.41 -2.02 -7.51
N THR A 179 -3.24 -1.02 -7.74
CA THR A 179 -2.97 0.36 -7.29
C THR A 179 -3.34 0.45 -5.81
N LEU A 180 -2.48 1.08 -5.01
CA LEU A 180 -2.76 1.39 -3.62
C LEU A 180 -3.09 2.88 -3.54
N ASP A 181 -4.27 3.22 -3.03
CA ASP A 181 -4.68 4.58 -2.74
C ASP A 181 -4.86 4.79 -1.24
N THR A 182 -4.43 5.95 -0.74
CA THR A 182 -4.67 6.37 0.65
C THR A 182 -5.24 7.77 0.65
N GLN A 183 -6.28 7.99 1.44
CA GLN A 183 -6.95 9.29 1.54
C GLN A 183 -7.26 9.63 3.00
N GLY A 184 -7.25 10.92 3.33
CA GLY A 184 -7.47 11.36 4.70
C GLY A 184 -7.68 12.86 4.84
N TRP A 185 -8.16 13.24 6.02
CA TRP A 185 -8.24 14.64 6.44
C TRP A 185 -6.97 15.03 7.18
N THR A 186 -6.45 16.22 6.88
CA THR A 186 -5.32 16.83 7.56
C THR A 186 -5.74 18.16 8.15
N LEU A 187 -5.39 18.36 9.43
CA LEU A 187 -5.53 19.62 10.13
C LEU A 187 -4.13 20.15 10.48
N LYS A 188 -3.85 21.38 10.07
CA LYS A 188 -2.62 22.10 10.43
C LYS A 188 -2.99 23.40 11.14
N VAL A 189 -2.33 23.66 12.26
CA VAL A 189 -2.46 24.92 13.01
C VAL A 189 -1.06 25.51 13.14
N GLN A 190 -0.92 26.80 12.81
CA GLN A 190 0.35 27.51 12.81
C GLN A 190 0.20 28.83 13.57
N PHE A 191 1.12 29.06 14.50
CA PHE A 191 1.25 30.29 15.27
C PHE A 191 2.56 30.97 14.88
N GLU A 192 2.50 32.25 14.59
CA GLU A 192 3.66 33.11 14.31
C GLU A 192 3.71 34.19 15.40
N PHE A 193 4.89 34.38 15.99
CA PHE A 193 5.19 35.25 17.11
C PHE A 193 6.42 36.11 16.84
#